data_AF-A0A2V5IB82-F1
#
_entry.id   AF-A0A2V5IB82-F1
#
_cell.length_a   1.000
_cell.length_b   1.000
_cell.length_c   1.000
_cell.angle_alpha   90.00
_cell.angle_beta   90.00
_cell.angle_gamma   90.00
#
_symmetry.space_group_name_H-M   'P 1'
#
loop_
_entity.id
_entity.type
_entity.pdbx_description
1 polymer ?
#
loop_
_entity_poly.entity_id
_entity_poly.type
_entity_poly.pdbx_seq_one_letter_code
_entity_poly.pdbx_strand_id
1 'polypeptide(L)'
;MSSSGDDGCNTPSHTTLASDTKTSLTLDLETSCLWPGGKYIIRKTRSKLAIGLKNGQLGLYALPTKDTANYDLGCYWNCVENDGWLGLRNTVSGGFIGLEDQDYRNLDAISLERTSRHKLCARQHPDGGYVLLFSHDFSSLLMISYEITQWLPERGGYIPTQTPHTISHERGHTYSPAHKEALEHRMSTSDDQGCDTPTHTTPLSIYADSTGLPSFARIQTYKQSTCPWKGGTFIIHEPKSNLVIALSDGVLGLYPQREGGSRDTASHDFGPYWKCMENEAMWLGFKNTVSAAYIGHNNEISCWRFVAKQSFHGGLESFCARQHPDGGYVLLVKYGGGFLPMRAGGKDGTELVLDKGQKGGTRWQFIRVDYP
;
A
#
# COMPACT_ATOMS: atom_id res chain seq x y z
N MET A 1 -39.17 -67.68 31.11
CA MET A 1 -40.61 -67.60 30.77
C MET A 1 -41.10 -66.24 31.25
N SER A 2 -41.97 -65.60 30.45
CA SER A 2 -42.41 -64.18 30.50
C SER A 2 -41.40 -63.20 29.89
N SER A 3 -41.74 -62.19 29.08
CA SER A 3 -42.97 -61.78 28.38
C SER A 3 -42.65 -60.66 27.37
N SER A 4 -43.40 -60.63 26.25
CA SER A 4 -44.01 -59.46 25.58
C SER A 4 -43.19 -58.26 25.04
N GLY A 5 -43.48 -57.87 23.79
CA GLY A 5 -43.26 -56.53 23.24
C GLY A 5 -43.39 -56.48 21.71
N ASP A 6 -44.57 -56.09 21.21
CA ASP A 6 -44.85 -55.63 19.84
C ASP A 6 -44.02 -54.38 19.53
N ASP A 7 -43.52 -54.23 18.30
CA ASP A 7 -43.17 -52.92 17.75
C ASP A 7 -43.55 -52.82 16.27
N GLY A 8 -44.39 -51.82 16.01
CA GLY A 8 -45.06 -51.54 14.75
C GLY A 8 -44.19 -50.88 13.69
N CYS A 9 -44.59 -51.14 12.45
CA CYS A 9 -44.10 -50.55 11.23
C CYS A 9 -44.46 -49.05 11.16
N ASN A 10 -43.46 -48.17 11.06
CA ASN A 10 -43.63 -46.75 10.74
C ASN A 10 -42.72 -46.36 9.56
N THR A 11 -43.34 -46.22 8.38
CA THR A 11 -42.82 -45.47 7.23
C THR A 11 -42.80 -43.97 7.53
N PRO A 12 -41.71 -43.23 7.26
CA PRO A 12 -41.71 -41.78 7.31
C PRO A 12 -42.30 -41.18 6.02
N SER A 13 -43.34 -40.38 6.22
CA SER A 13 -44.01 -39.56 5.21
C SER A 13 -43.13 -38.45 4.64
N HIS A 14 -43.42 -38.10 3.38
CA HIS A 14 -42.89 -36.96 2.64
C HIS A 14 -42.89 -35.65 3.45
N THR A 15 -41.73 -34.98 3.52
CA THR A 15 -41.62 -33.58 3.94
C THR A 15 -41.26 -32.72 2.73
N THR A 16 -42.20 -31.83 2.45
CA THR A 16 -42.27 -30.70 1.53
C THR A 16 -40.94 -29.98 1.25
N LEU A 17 -40.63 -29.83 -0.05
CA LEU A 17 -39.66 -28.88 -0.60
C LEU A 17 -40.04 -27.45 -0.17
N ALA A 18 -39.26 -26.89 0.76
CA ALA A 18 -39.26 -25.46 0.99
C ALA A 18 -38.56 -24.78 -0.20
N SER A 19 -39.31 -23.90 -0.84
CA SER A 19 -38.93 -23.07 -1.98
C SER A 19 -37.54 -22.45 -1.83
N ASP A 20 -36.74 -22.60 -2.90
CA ASP A 20 -35.52 -21.84 -3.15
C ASP A 20 -35.81 -20.34 -3.11
N THR A 21 -35.64 -19.73 -1.94
CA THR A 21 -35.48 -18.29 -1.83
C THR A 21 -34.13 -17.97 -2.44
N LYS A 22 -34.18 -17.50 -3.69
CA LYS A 22 -33.08 -16.92 -4.46
C LYS A 22 -32.47 -15.74 -3.67
N THR A 23 -31.67 -16.03 -2.67
CA THR A 23 -30.78 -15.07 -2.02
C THR A 23 -29.74 -14.73 -3.06
N SER A 24 -29.99 -13.63 -3.76
CA SER A 24 -29.00 -12.89 -4.53
C SER A 24 -27.80 -12.65 -3.62
N LEU A 25 -26.78 -13.49 -3.77
CA LEU A 25 -25.47 -13.34 -3.13
C LEU A 25 -24.73 -12.17 -3.79
N THR A 26 -25.20 -10.95 -3.55
CA THR A 26 -24.34 -9.77 -3.57
C THR A 26 -23.47 -9.84 -2.31
N LEU A 27 -22.48 -10.73 -2.35
CA LEU A 27 -21.38 -10.77 -1.39
C LEU A 27 -20.49 -9.55 -1.68
N ASP A 28 -20.62 -8.53 -0.84
CA ASP A 28 -19.71 -7.39 -0.80
C ASP A 28 -18.31 -7.88 -0.41
N LEU A 29 -17.46 -8.12 -1.42
CA LEU A 29 -16.09 -8.63 -1.29
C LEU A 29 -15.19 -7.59 -0.60
N GLU A 30 -14.70 -7.88 0.61
CA GLU A 30 -13.73 -7.02 1.31
C GLU A 30 -12.36 -6.99 0.60
N THR A 31 -11.78 -5.79 0.50
CA THR A 31 -10.40 -5.57 0.02
C THR A 31 -9.42 -5.88 1.15
N SER A 32 -8.44 -6.76 0.92
CA SER A 32 -7.34 -6.96 1.88
C SER A 32 -6.08 -6.20 1.46
N CYS A 33 -5.11 -6.08 2.37
CA CYS A 33 -3.82 -5.47 2.06
C CYS A 33 -2.86 -6.46 1.39
N LEU A 34 -2.06 -5.95 0.45
CA LEU A 34 -0.97 -6.71 -0.14
C LEU A 34 0.17 -6.86 0.87
N TRP A 35 0.36 -8.07 1.38
CA TRP A 35 1.29 -8.39 2.45
C TRP A 35 2.10 -9.66 2.10
N PRO A 36 3.39 -9.72 2.49
CA PRO A 36 4.24 -10.88 2.22
C PRO A 36 3.64 -12.18 2.77
N GLY A 37 3.79 -13.27 1.99
CA GLY A 37 3.27 -14.60 2.32
C GLY A 37 1.81 -14.83 1.93
N GLY A 38 1.08 -13.77 1.53
CA GLY A 38 -0.29 -13.94 1.03
C GLY A 38 -0.35 -14.44 -0.42
N LYS A 39 -1.48 -15.06 -0.77
CA LYS A 39 -1.87 -15.43 -2.13
C LYS A 39 -3.01 -14.53 -2.57
N TYR A 40 -2.92 -13.98 -3.78
CA TYR A 40 -3.78 -12.89 -4.24
C TYR A 40 -4.29 -13.13 -5.66
N ILE A 41 -5.56 -12.81 -5.90
CA ILE A 41 -6.05 -12.43 -7.24
C ILE A 41 -6.06 -10.91 -7.32
N ILE A 42 -5.61 -10.37 -8.44
CA ILE A 42 -5.37 -8.93 -8.64
C ILE A 42 -6.34 -8.42 -9.71
N ARG A 43 -7.34 -7.60 -9.39
CA ARG A 43 -8.44 -7.26 -10.32
C ARG A 43 -8.66 -5.78 -10.55
N LYS A 44 -9.01 -5.38 -11.75
CA LYS A 44 -9.43 -4.02 -12.04
C LYS A 44 -10.79 -3.69 -11.45
N THR A 45 -10.85 -2.65 -10.63
CA THR A 45 -12.00 -2.31 -9.78
C THR A 45 -13.30 -2.14 -10.57
N ARG A 46 -13.24 -1.38 -11.67
CA ARG A 46 -14.40 -1.07 -12.52
C ARG A 46 -14.76 -2.21 -13.47
N SER A 47 -13.78 -2.80 -14.17
CA SER A 47 -14.06 -3.82 -15.20
C SER A 47 -14.17 -5.24 -14.65
N LYS A 48 -13.78 -5.47 -13.39
CA LYS A 48 -13.76 -6.77 -12.72
C LYS A 48 -12.83 -7.82 -13.34
N LEU A 49 -12.06 -7.45 -14.36
CA LEU A 49 -11.02 -8.28 -14.99
C LEU A 49 -9.84 -8.49 -14.03
N ALA A 50 -9.20 -9.64 -14.06
CA ALA A 50 -8.05 -9.99 -13.25
C ALA A 50 -6.76 -9.99 -14.06
N ILE A 51 -5.66 -9.55 -13.46
CA ILE A 51 -4.33 -9.80 -13.96
C ILE A 51 -4.06 -11.30 -13.84
N GLY A 52 -3.81 -11.93 -14.96
CA GLY A 52 -3.50 -13.36 -15.02
C GLY A 52 -2.60 -13.68 -16.19
N LEU A 53 -2.16 -14.93 -16.22
CA LEU A 53 -1.47 -15.55 -17.35
C LEU A 53 -2.44 -16.44 -18.10
N LYS A 54 -2.63 -16.21 -19.40
CA LYS A 54 -3.33 -17.12 -20.29
C LYS A 54 -2.40 -17.54 -21.42
N ASN A 55 -2.12 -18.83 -21.56
CA ASN A 55 -1.16 -19.36 -22.54
C ASN A 55 0.21 -18.66 -22.46
N GLY A 56 0.69 -18.37 -21.25
CA GLY A 56 1.95 -17.66 -21.00
C GLY A 56 1.93 -16.16 -21.24
N GLN A 57 0.82 -15.57 -21.69
CA GLN A 57 0.69 -14.13 -21.89
C GLN A 57 0.06 -13.46 -20.66
N LEU A 58 0.69 -12.39 -20.19
CA LEU A 58 0.15 -11.54 -19.12
C LEU A 58 -0.92 -10.61 -19.69
N GLY A 59 -2.06 -10.51 -19.00
CA GLY A 59 -3.15 -9.65 -19.43
C GLY A 59 -4.26 -9.52 -18.41
N LEU A 60 -5.29 -8.76 -18.79
CA LEU A 60 -6.52 -8.61 -18.03
C LEU A 60 -7.58 -9.59 -18.57
N TYR A 61 -8.00 -10.53 -17.75
CA TYR A 61 -8.91 -11.60 -18.13
C TYR A 61 -10.13 -11.65 -17.22
N ALA A 62 -11.28 -12.04 -17.75
CA ALA A 62 -12.42 -12.39 -16.90
C ALA A 62 -12.04 -13.61 -16.05
N LEU A 63 -12.41 -13.58 -14.76
CA LEU A 63 -12.24 -14.76 -13.92
C LEU A 63 -13.18 -15.88 -14.40
N PRO A 64 -12.74 -17.15 -14.36
CA PRO A 64 -13.60 -18.29 -14.67
C PRO A 64 -14.86 -18.25 -13.82
N THR A 65 -16.04 -18.39 -14.44
CA THR A 65 -17.27 -18.71 -13.69
C THR A 65 -17.32 -20.23 -13.45
N LYS A 66 -18.15 -20.67 -12.49
CA LYS A 66 -18.35 -22.11 -12.21
C LYS A 66 -18.70 -22.93 -13.46
N ASP A 67 -19.31 -22.29 -14.46
CA ASP A 67 -19.75 -22.91 -15.71
C ASP A 67 -18.70 -22.89 -16.83
N THR A 68 -17.61 -22.13 -16.65
CA THR A 68 -16.51 -22.04 -17.60
C THR A 68 -15.20 -22.31 -16.87
N ALA A 69 -14.96 -23.56 -16.48
CA ALA A 69 -13.69 -23.95 -15.88
C ALA A 69 -12.56 -23.80 -16.92
N ASN A 70 -11.97 -22.61 -16.98
CA ASN A 70 -10.79 -22.32 -17.78
C ASN A 70 -9.57 -22.53 -16.91
N TYR A 71 -9.09 -23.78 -16.88
CA TYR A 71 -7.92 -24.19 -16.10
C TYR A 71 -6.61 -23.56 -16.60
N ASP A 72 -6.63 -22.87 -17.75
CA ASP A 72 -5.44 -22.28 -18.36
C ASP A 72 -5.14 -20.86 -17.83
N LEU A 73 -6.00 -20.30 -16.96
CA LEU A 73 -5.80 -18.97 -16.39
C LEU A 73 -5.03 -19.02 -15.06
N GLY A 74 -3.74 -18.69 -15.11
CA GLY A 74 -2.90 -18.45 -13.94
C GLY A 74 -3.16 -17.07 -13.32
N CYS A 75 -4.27 -16.89 -12.61
CA CYS A 75 -4.67 -15.61 -11.99
C CYS A 75 -4.26 -15.44 -10.52
N TYR A 76 -3.60 -16.44 -9.92
CA TYR A 76 -3.13 -16.40 -8.54
C TYR A 76 -1.67 -15.98 -8.45
N TRP A 77 -1.39 -15.09 -7.51
CA TRP A 77 -0.09 -14.48 -7.29
C TRP A 77 0.31 -14.59 -5.81
N ASN A 78 1.44 -15.23 -5.54
CA ASN A 78 2.08 -15.22 -4.23
C ASN A 78 2.81 -13.89 -4.05
N CYS A 79 2.48 -13.16 -2.99
CA CYS A 79 3.22 -11.97 -2.59
C CYS A 79 4.45 -12.39 -1.79
N VAL A 80 5.63 -12.00 -2.27
CA VAL A 80 6.90 -12.26 -1.60
C VAL A 80 7.59 -10.94 -1.29
N GLU A 81 8.47 -10.94 -0.28
CA GLU A 81 9.26 -9.78 0.07
C GLU A 81 10.74 -10.13 0.13
N ASN A 82 11.58 -9.20 -0.32
CA ASN A 82 13.00 -9.19 0.00
C ASN A 82 13.51 -7.75 -0.06
N ASP A 83 14.34 -7.40 0.92
CA ASP A 83 14.87 -6.05 1.17
C ASP A 83 13.78 -4.96 1.24
N GLY A 84 12.65 -5.28 1.87
CA GLY A 84 11.55 -4.33 1.98
C GLY A 84 10.72 -4.17 0.70
N TRP A 85 11.08 -4.81 -0.42
CA TRP A 85 10.35 -4.74 -1.69
C TRP A 85 9.43 -5.93 -1.87
N LEU A 86 8.18 -5.66 -2.27
CA LEU A 86 7.25 -6.71 -2.67
C LEU A 86 7.58 -7.21 -4.07
N GLY A 87 7.20 -8.46 -4.34
CA GLY A 87 7.14 -9.07 -5.65
C GLY A 87 5.93 -9.99 -5.75
N LEU A 88 5.40 -10.15 -6.97
CA LEU A 88 4.21 -10.96 -7.22
C LEU A 88 4.58 -12.13 -8.11
N ARG A 89 4.63 -13.34 -7.54
CA ARG A 89 5.02 -14.56 -8.24
C ARG A 89 3.78 -15.36 -8.62
N ASN A 90 3.62 -15.68 -9.90
CA ASN A 90 2.53 -16.52 -10.36
C ASN A 90 2.60 -17.91 -9.72
N THR A 91 1.47 -18.46 -9.29
CA THR A 91 1.45 -19.78 -8.65
C THR A 91 1.64 -20.94 -9.61
N VAL A 92 1.37 -20.73 -10.91
CA VAL A 92 1.42 -21.78 -11.94
C VAL A 92 2.76 -21.70 -12.69
N SER A 93 3.07 -20.56 -13.30
CA SER A 93 4.30 -20.41 -14.09
C SER A 93 5.54 -20.25 -13.21
N GLY A 94 5.37 -19.81 -11.95
CA GLY A 94 6.49 -19.42 -11.09
C GLY A 94 7.16 -18.09 -11.48
N GLY A 95 6.70 -17.42 -12.54
CA GLY A 95 7.25 -16.15 -13.02
C GLY A 95 6.76 -14.94 -12.21
N PHE A 96 7.55 -13.88 -12.15
CA PHE A 96 7.25 -12.66 -11.42
C PHE A 96 6.64 -11.58 -12.32
N ILE A 97 5.59 -10.88 -11.86
CA ILE A 97 5.18 -9.64 -12.53
C ILE A 97 6.32 -8.63 -12.44
N GLY A 98 6.74 -8.09 -13.58
CA GLY A 98 7.79 -7.08 -13.65
C GLY A 98 7.76 -6.26 -14.93
N LEU A 99 8.53 -5.18 -14.94
CA LEU A 99 8.72 -4.33 -16.11
C LEU A 99 9.47 -5.10 -17.20
N GLU A 100 8.98 -5.04 -18.44
CA GLU A 100 9.65 -5.63 -19.61
C GLU A 100 11.01 -4.96 -19.89
N ASP A 101 12.00 -5.73 -20.35
CA ASP A 101 13.40 -5.31 -20.50
C ASP A 101 13.62 -4.16 -21.49
N GLN A 102 12.84 -4.11 -22.57
CA GLN A 102 13.20 -3.25 -23.70
C GLN A 102 12.74 -1.79 -23.53
N ASP A 103 11.60 -1.57 -22.88
CA ASP A 103 10.99 -0.23 -22.84
C ASP A 103 10.45 0.20 -21.46
N TYR A 104 10.43 -0.68 -20.44
CA TYR A 104 9.82 -0.42 -19.11
C TYR A 104 8.37 0.11 -19.16
N ARG A 105 7.69 0.00 -20.31
CA ARG A 105 6.32 0.47 -20.54
C ARG A 105 5.29 -0.64 -20.38
N ASN A 106 5.74 -1.88 -20.50
CA ASN A 106 4.90 -3.06 -20.40
C ASN A 106 5.25 -3.89 -19.17
N LEU A 107 4.31 -4.76 -18.82
CA LEU A 107 4.52 -5.81 -17.83
C LEU A 107 4.68 -7.15 -18.52
N ASP A 108 5.60 -7.96 -18.02
CA ASP A 108 5.67 -9.38 -18.29
C ASP A 108 5.52 -10.18 -16.98
N ALA A 109 5.40 -11.50 -17.12
CA ALA A 109 5.49 -12.42 -15.98
C ALA A 109 6.24 -13.71 -16.34
N ILE A 110 7.30 -13.56 -17.13
CA ILE A 110 8.09 -14.69 -17.66
C ILE A 110 9.33 -15.00 -16.83
N SER A 111 9.88 -14.00 -16.12
CA SER A 111 11.12 -14.18 -15.38
C SER A 111 10.91 -15.03 -14.13
N LEU A 112 11.66 -16.13 -14.02
CA LEU A 112 11.72 -16.94 -12.81
C LEU A 112 12.64 -16.33 -11.74
N GLU A 113 13.52 -15.42 -12.15
CA GLU A 113 14.45 -14.74 -11.27
C GLU A 113 13.97 -13.34 -10.92
N ARG A 114 14.13 -12.97 -9.65
CA ARG A 114 13.70 -11.66 -9.15
C ARG A 114 14.82 -10.65 -9.28
N THR A 115 14.70 -9.78 -10.28
CA THR A 115 15.58 -8.61 -10.47
C THR A 115 14.93 -7.31 -9.97
N SER A 116 15.59 -6.17 -10.16
CA SER A 116 15.06 -4.84 -9.80
C SER A 116 13.72 -4.52 -10.46
N ARG A 117 13.47 -5.01 -11.68
CA ARG A 117 12.25 -4.78 -12.46
C ARG A 117 10.99 -5.43 -11.88
N HIS A 118 11.17 -6.36 -10.96
CA HIS A 118 10.09 -7.11 -10.30
C HIS A 118 9.80 -6.57 -8.89
N LYS A 119 10.55 -5.55 -8.46
CA LYS A 119 10.37 -4.91 -7.16
C LYS A 119 9.23 -3.91 -7.26
N LEU A 120 8.27 -3.99 -6.33
CA LEU A 120 7.17 -3.06 -6.26
C LEU A 120 6.80 -2.63 -4.84
N CYS A 121 6.09 -1.52 -4.77
CA CYS A 121 5.34 -1.04 -3.63
C CYS A 121 3.85 -1.04 -3.98
N ALA A 122 2.99 -1.44 -3.06
CA ALA A 122 1.55 -1.24 -3.18
C ALA A 122 1.13 -0.09 -2.27
N ARG A 123 0.39 0.87 -2.83
CA ARG A 123 -0.14 2.02 -2.10
C ARG A 123 -1.66 2.00 -2.14
N GLN A 124 -2.30 2.10 -0.98
CA GLN A 124 -3.75 2.19 -0.92
C GLN A 124 -4.23 3.53 -1.51
N HIS A 125 -5.28 3.47 -2.32
CA HIS A 125 -5.91 4.66 -2.91
C HIS A 125 -7.09 5.13 -2.03
N PRO A 126 -7.32 6.45 -1.87
CA PRO A 126 -8.43 6.99 -1.06
C PRO A 126 -9.81 6.50 -1.49
N ASP A 127 -10.02 6.31 -2.79
CA ASP A 127 -11.28 5.79 -3.35
C ASP A 127 -11.43 4.26 -3.19
N GLY A 128 -10.57 3.64 -2.38
CA GLY A 128 -10.41 2.19 -2.31
C GLY A 128 -9.49 1.68 -3.42
N GLY A 129 -8.98 0.46 -3.28
CA GLY A 129 -8.02 -0.08 -4.23
C GLY A 129 -6.56 0.06 -3.81
N TYR A 130 -5.69 -0.48 -4.67
CA TYR A 130 -4.25 -0.21 -4.62
C TYR A 130 -3.75 0.28 -5.96
N VAL A 131 -2.73 1.14 -5.89
CA VAL A 131 -1.83 1.44 -7.00
C VAL A 131 -0.58 0.59 -6.81
N LEU A 132 -0.19 -0.16 -7.85
CA LEU A 132 1.07 -0.88 -7.90
C LEU A 132 2.14 0.02 -8.54
N LEU A 133 3.23 0.21 -7.81
CA LEU A 133 4.34 1.10 -8.16
C LEU A 133 5.60 0.26 -8.30
N PHE A 134 6.10 0.07 -9.51
CA PHE A 134 7.29 -0.74 -9.80
C PHE A 134 8.56 0.10 -9.66
N SER A 135 9.65 -0.51 -9.19
CA SER A 135 10.94 0.16 -9.13
C SER A 135 11.51 0.35 -10.54
N HIS A 136 11.90 1.58 -10.85
CA HIS A 136 12.57 1.96 -12.07
C HIS A 136 13.93 2.59 -11.72
N ASP A 137 15.00 1.97 -12.23
CA ASP A 137 16.40 2.37 -12.05
C ASP A 137 16.82 2.62 -10.58
N PHE A 138 16.23 1.89 -9.64
CA PHE A 138 16.44 2.00 -8.18
C PHE A 138 16.16 3.38 -7.57
N SER A 139 15.78 4.37 -8.38
CA SER A 139 15.73 5.78 -8.01
C SER A 139 14.32 6.35 -8.12
N SER A 140 13.51 5.76 -8.99
CA SER A 140 12.14 6.16 -9.23
C SER A 140 11.18 4.99 -9.07
N LEU A 141 9.91 5.31 -8.86
CA LEU A 141 8.82 4.38 -9.05
C LEU A 141 8.17 4.66 -10.42
N LEU A 142 7.59 3.63 -11.03
CA LEU A 142 6.71 3.72 -12.18
C LEU A 142 5.33 3.18 -11.79
N MET A 143 4.32 4.01 -11.96
CA MET A 143 2.93 3.58 -11.89
C MET A 143 2.57 3.03 -13.25
N ILE A 144 2.23 1.75 -13.29
CA ILE A 144 1.67 1.16 -14.49
C ILE A 144 0.16 1.23 -14.31
N SER A 145 -0.50 2.02 -15.15
CA SER A 145 -1.92 2.28 -15.05
C SER A 145 -2.73 1.06 -15.48
N TYR A 146 -2.89 0.12 -14.56
CA TYR A 146 -4.05 -0.76 -14.49
C TYR A 146 -4.55 -0.68 -13.05
N GLU A 147 -5.73 -0.09 -12.83
CA GLU A 147 -6.34 -0.05 -11.49
C GLU A 147 -6.50 -1.48 -10.97
N ILE A 148 -6.20 -1.77 -9.69
CA ILE A 148 -6.02 -3.13 -9.15
C ILE A 148 -6.59 -3.26 -7.71
N THR A 149 -7.39 -4.29 -7.42
CA THR A 149 -7.87 -4.76 -6.10
C THR A 149 -8.43 -6.20 -6.05
N GLN A 150 -8.56 -6.80 -4.86
CA GLN A 150 -8.21 -8.20 -4.47
C GLN A 150 -9.35 -9.26 -4.25
N TRP A 151 -9.01 -10.58 -4.14
CA TRP A 151 -9.55 -11.54 -3.10
C TRP A 151 -8.57 -12.65 -2.58
N LEU A 152 -8.96 -13.33 -1.48
CA LEU A 152 -8.27 -14.01 -0.32
C LEU A 152 -7.05 -14.97 -0.45
N PRO A 153 -6.30 -15.16 0.67
CA PRO A 153 -5.39 -16.29 0.94
C PRO A 153 -6.12 -17.55 1.47
N GLU A 154 -5.67 -18.73 1.06
CA GLU A 154 -6.08 -20.00 1.66
C GLU A 154 -5.38 -20.23 3.00
N ARG A 155 -6.15 -20.61 4.03
CA ARG A 155 -5.61 -21.06 5.32
C ARG A 155 -5.10 -22.51 5.19
N GLY A 156 -3.82 -22.72 5.48
CA GLY A 156 -3.30 -23.99 5.99
C GLY A 156 -2.25 -24.69 5.11
N GLY A 157 -1.10 -24.99 5.71
CA GLY A 157 -0.12 -25.94 5.16
C GLY A 157 1.32 -25.62 5.54
N TYR A 158 1.76 -26.11 6.70
CA TYR A 158 3.17 -26.20 7.11
C TYR A 158 4.00 -26.95 6.06
N ILE A 159 5.12 -26.40 5.57
CA ILE A 159 6.21 -27.17 4.95
C ILE A 159 7.57 -26.55 5.35
N PRO A 160 8.61 -27.36 5.68
CA PRO A 160 9.82 -26.91 6.35
C PRO A 160 10.82 -26.25 5.40
N THR A 161 11.62 -25.37 5.97
CA THR A 161 12.82 -24.76 5.39
C THR A 161 13.84 -25.80 4.94
N GLN A 162 14.23 -25.78 3.67
CA GLN A 162 15.54 -26.24 3.22
C GLN A 162 16.32 -25.07 2.64
N THR A 163 17.49 -24.83 3.23
CA THR A 163 18.56 -23.95 2.78
C THR A 163 19.16 -24.43 1.46
N PRO A 164 19.45 -23.56 0.49
CA PRO A 164 20.42 -23.86 -0.56
C PRO A 164 21.82 -23.41 -0.14
N HIS A 165 22.75 -24.31 -0.37
CA HIS A 165 24.18 -24.12 -0.24
C HIS A 165 24.71 -23.07 -1.20
N THR A 166 25.66 -22.29 -0.68
CA THR A 166 26.57 -21.40 -1.40
C THR A 166 27.41 -22.18 -2.41
N ILE A 167 27.41 -21.76 -3.67
CA ILE A 167 28.54 -21.99 -4.59
C ILE A 167 28.90 -20.65 -5.23
N SER A 168 30.10 -20.20 -4.87
CA SER A 168 30.85 -19.11 -5.46
C SER A 168 31.43 -19.52 -6.81
N HIS A 169 31.41 -18.62 -7.80
CA HIS A 169 32.49 -18.56 -8.77
C HIS A 169 32.81 -17.11 -9.17
N GLU A 170 34.11 -16.83 -9.18
CA GLU A 170 34.74 -15.54 -9.39
C GLU A 170 34.95 -15.19 -10.88
N ARG A 171 34.98 -13.86 -11.11
CA ARG A 171 35.87 -13.05 -11.97
C ARG A 171 35.91 -13.21 -13.50
N GLY A 172 35.81 -12.05 -14.15
CA GLY A 172 36.53 -11.64 -15.37
C GLY A 172 35.96 -10.33 -15.93
N HIS A 173 36.61 -9.17 -15.70
CA HIS A 173 37.44 -8.42 -16.68
C HIS A 173 36.64 -7.84 -17.88
N THR A 174 36.77 -6.61 -18.41
CA THR A 174 37.39 -5.30 -18.10
C THR A 174 37.01 -4.35 -19.28
N TYR A 175 36.80 -3.04 -19.01
CA TYR A 175 36.95 -1.83 -19.87
C TYR A 175 36.27 -1.67 -21.27
N SER A 176 35.31 -0.69 -21.35
CA SER A 176 35.31 0.61 -22.10
C SER A 176 35.43 0.67 -23.66
N PRO A 177 35.22 1.83 -24.37
CA PRO A 177 34.06 2.75 -24.47
C PRO A 177 33.68 3.17 -25.93
N ALA A 178 32.61 3.99 -26.02
CA ALA A 178 32.34 5.08 -26.99
C ALA A 178 31.89 4.80 -28.43
N HIS A 179 30.80 5.46 -28.85
CA HIS A 179 30.53 6.13 -30.15
C HIS A 179 29.14 6.81 -30.01
N LYS A 180 28.96 8.14 -29.88
CA LYS A 180 29.02 9.30 -30.81
C LYS A 180 27.96 9.35 -31.92
N GLU A 181 27.33 10.55 -31.98
CA GLU A 181 26.56 11.22 -33.07
C GLU A 181 25.11 10.74 -33.29
N ALA A 182 24.09 11.54 -32.98
CA ALA A 182 23.63 12.82 -33.56
C ALA A 182 22.75 12.61 -34.80
N LEU A 183 21.45 12.93 -34.67
CA LEU A 183 20.63 13.38 -35.79
C LEU A 183 19.49 14.28 -35.28
N GLU A 184 19.59 15.55 -35.63
CA GLU A 184 18.49 16.51 -35.61
C GLU A 184 17.62 16.30 -36.85
N HIS A 185 16.29 16.40 -36.74
CA HIS A 185 15.50 17.27 -37.61
C HIS A 185 14.04 17.46 -37.16
N ARG A 186 13.72 18.75 -36.94
CA ARG A 186 12.55 19.51 -37.43
C ARG A 186 11.12 19.15 -37.02
N MET A 187 10.58 20.03 -36.14
CA MET A 187 9.40 20.89 -36.31
C MET A 187 8.17 20.36 -37.08
N SER A 188 7.01 20.32 -36.40
CA SER A 188 5.94 21.29 -36.68
C SER A 188 4.84 21.31 -35.61
N THR A 189 4.22 22.48 -35.49
CA THR A 189 3.17 22.97 -34.59
C THR A 189 1.75 22.52 -34.99
N SER A 190 0.82 22.42 -34.04
CA SER A 190 -0.49 23.13 -34.06
C SER A 190 -1.41 22.75 -32.90
N ASP A 191 -1.81 23.77 -32.14
CA ASP A 191 -3.17 24.13 -31.72
C ASP A 191 -4.04 23.18 -30.87
N ASP A 192 -4.20 23.60 -29.62
CA ASP A 192 -5.42 24.15 -29.01
C ASP A 192 -6.76 23.37 -28.98
N GLN A 193 -7.40 23.56 -27.82
CA GLN A 193 -8.82 23.42 -27.47
C GLN A 193 -9.37 22.05 -27.05
N GLY A 194 -9.99 22.07 -25.86
CA GLY A 194 -11.03 21.12 -25.47
C GLY A 194 -11.12 20.83 -23.98
N CYS A 195 -11.32 21.84 -23.14
CA CYS A 195 -11.75 21.66 -21.76
C CYS A 195 -13.22 21.22 -21.73
N ASP A 196 -13.51 20.02 -21.24
CA ASP A 196 -14.88 19.64 -20.87
C ASP A 196 -14.90 19.01 -19.47
N THR A 197 -15.42 19.79 -18.52
CA THR A 197 -15.71 19.40 -17.14
C THR A 197 -17.16 18.88 -17.07
N PRO A 198 -17.44 17.69 -16.52
CA PRO A 198 -18.81 17.33 -16.15
C PRO A 198 -19.13 17.83 -14.73
N THR A 199 -19.91 18.90 -14.68
CA THR A 199 -20.61 19.42 -13.50
C THR A 199 -21.79 18.53 -13.15
N HIS A 200 -21.76 17.81 -12.03
CA HIS A 200 -22.98 17.36 -11.37
C HIS A 200 -22.80 17.32 -9.83
N THR A 201 -23.22 18.42 -9.20
CA THR A 201 -23.50 18.48 -7.76
C THR A 201 -25.02 18.54 -7.60
N THR A 202 -25.61 17.53 -6.96
CA THR A 202 -26.97 17.62 -6.41
C THR A 202 -26.88 17.79 -4.89
N PRO A 203 -27.62 18.76 -4.31
CA PRO A 203 -27.51 19.12 -2.91
C PRO A 203 -28.36 18.21 -2.02
N LEU A 204 -27.86 17.84 -0.85
CA LEU A 204 -28.69 17.30 0.23
C LEU A 204 -28.97 18.41 1.25
N SER A 205 -30.26 18.60 1.46
CA SER A 205 -30.94 19.69 2.16
C SER A 205 -30.53 19.84 3.63
N ILE A 206 -30.21 21.08 3.98
CA ILE A 206 -30.12 21.60 5.33
C ILE A 206 -31.55 21.81 5.85
N TYR A 207 -31.93 21.14 6.94
CA TYR A 207 -32.86 21.72 7.90
C TYR A 207 -32.04 22.28 9.04
N ALA A 208 -32.03 23.61 9.12
CA ALA A 208 -31.53 24.36 10.26
C ALA A 208 -32.75 24.93 10.99
N ASP A 209 -32.79 24.73 12.30
CA ASP A 209 -33.44 25.66 13.23
C ASP A 209 -32.64 25.59 14.55
N SER A 210 -31.68 26.52 14.69
CA SER A 210 -31.61 27.60 15.71
C SER A 210 -31.66 27.05 17.15
N THR A 211 -30.71 27.29 18.05
CA THR A 211 -29.99 28.52 18.41
C THR A 211 -28.76 28.19 19.28
N GLY A 212 -27.65 28.91 19.11
CA GLY A 212 -26.66 29.11 20.19
C GLY A 212 -25.29 28.43 20.03
N LEU A 213 -24.30 29.25 19.66
CA LEU A 213 -22.84 29.05 19.71
C LEU A 213 -22.22 28.07 18.70
N PRO A 214 -21.07 28.42 18.05
CA PRO A 214 -20.30 27.46 17.27
C PRO A 214 -19.63 26.51 18.26
N SER A 215 -20.35 25.49 18.68
CA SER A 215 -19.79 24.39 19.44
C SER A 215 -18.65 23.81 18.60
N PHE A 216 -17.46 23.72 19.19
CA PHE A 216 -16.31 22.95 18.71
C PHE A 216 -16.61 21.44 18.57
N ALA A 217 -17.89 21.05 18.51
CA ALA A 217 -18.41 19.76 18.11
C ALA A 217 -18.16 19.49 16.61
N ARG A 218 -16.89 19.30 16.25
CA ARG A 218 -16.55 18.47 15.09
C ARG A 218 -15.22 17.72 15.21
N ILE A 219 -14.63 17.62 16.40
CA ILE A 219 -13.46 16.75 16.63
C ILE A 219 -13.90 15.29 16.92
N GLN A 220 -15.20 15.01 17.08
CA GLN A 220 -15.68 13.71 17.56
C GLN A 220 -15.89 12.59 16.51
N THR A 221 -15.46 12.74 15.25
CA THR A 221 -15.63 11.68 14.22
C THR A 221 -14.36 11.25 13.47
N TYR A 222 -13.16 11.72 13.83
CA TYR A 222 -11.92 11.42 13.08
C TYR A 222 -11.04 10.29 13.68
N LYS A 223 -11.63 9.27 14.32
CA LYS A 223 -10.84 8.14 14.87
C LYS A 223 -10.39 7.11 13.82
N GLN A 224 -10.84 7.22 12.58
CA GLN A 224 -10.50 6.21 11.57
C GLN A 224 -9.19 6.58 10.88
N SER A 225 -8.18 5.73 11.05
CA SER A 225 -6.93 5.84 10.28
C SER A 225 -7.27 5.77 8.80
N THR A 226 -6.77 6.73 8.03
CA THR A 226 -6.91 6.81 6.57
C THR A 226 -5.61 6.40 5.90
N CYS A 227 -5.61 6.21 4.57
CA CYS A 227 -4.36 5.99 3.84
C CYS A 227 -3.60 7.31 3.65
N PRO A 228 -2.27 7.32 3.89
CA PRO A 228 -1.46 8.48 3.52
C PRO A 228 -1.49 8.62 2.00
N TRP A 229 -2.02 9.75 1.55
CA TRP A 229 -2.14 10.09 0.13
C TRP A 229 -1.67 11.50 -0.11
N LYS A 230 -1.09 11.72 -1.29
CA LYS A 230 -0.53 13.01 -1.67
C LYS A 230 -1.55 14.15 -1.53
N GLY A 231 -1.10 15.27 -1.01
CA GLY A 231 -1.91 16.47 -0.75
C GLY A 231 -2.63 16.46 0.60
N GLY A 232 -2.84 15.28 1.23
CA GLY A 232 -3.47 15.19 2.55
C GLY A 232 -2.58 15.71 3.67
N THR A 233 -3.19 16.23 4.74
CA THR A 233 -2.49 16.56 6.00
C THR A 233 -2.91 15.56 7.06
N PHE A 234 -1.93 15.08 7.83
CA PHE A 234 -2.12 14.03 8.80
C PHE A 234 -1.46 14.35 10.14
N ILE A 235 -2.08 13.86 11.22
CA ILE A 235 -1.39 13.52 12.45
C ILE A 235 -0.98 12.05 12.34
N ILE A 236 0.30 11.75 12.58
CA ILE A 236 0.83 10.39 12.52
C ILE A 236 0.96 9.86 13.94
N HIS A 237 0.11 8.88 14.28
CA HIS A 237 -0.12 8.41 15.64
C HIS A 237 0.46 7.01 15.86
N GLU A 238 1.06 6.78 17.04
CA GLU A 238 1.57 5.50 17.52
C GLU A 238 0.57 4.92 18.52
N PRO A 239 -0.19 3.87 18.17
CA PRO A 239 -1.33 3.44 18.99
C PRO A 239 -0.97 2.82 20.33
N LYS A 240 0.27 2.36 20.53
CA LYS A 240 0.66 1.62 21.74
C LYS A 240 0.98 2.57 22.89
N SER A 241 1.67 3.66 22.60
CA SER A 241 2.10 4.72 23.51
C SER A 241 1.13 5.89 23.52
N ASN A 242 0.19 5.95 22.56
CA ASN A 242 -0.73 7.06 22.35
C ASN A 242 0.02 8.40 22.11
N LEU A 243 1.19 8.32 21.49
CA LEU A 243 2.03 9.46 21.12
C LEU A 243 1.91 9.73 19.61
N VAL A 244 2.22 10.96 19.21
CA VAL A 244 2.22 11.37 17.81
C VAL A 244 3.62 11.78 17.37
N ILE A 245 3.94 11.54 16.10
CA ILE A 245 5.13 12.12 15.48
C ILE A 245 4.91 13.63 15.39
N ALA A 246 5.79 14.41 16.01
CA ALA A 246 5.72 15.86 15.99
C ALA A 246 7.11 16.50 16.09
N LEU A 247 7.17 17.79 15.83
CA LEU A 247 8.27 18.64 16.27
C LEU A 247 7.91 19.28 17.60
N SER A 248 8.78 19.19 18.60
CA SER A 248 8.77 20.03 19.81
C SER A 248 10.08 20.78 19.88
N ASP A 249 10.05 22.11 19.90
CA ASP A 249 11.25 22.96 19.97
C ASP A 249 12.27 22.63 18.87
N GLY A 250 11.77 22.31 17.67
CA GLY A 250 12.58 21.89 16.52
C GLY A 250 13.13 20.46 16.57
N VAL A 251 12.82 19.69 17.61
CA VAL A 251 13.26 18.29 17.76
C VAL A 251 12.16 17.34 17.28
N LEU A 252 12.51 16.44 16.37
CA LEU A 252 11.61 15.39 15.88
C LEU A 252 11.55 14.23 16.88
N GLY A 253 10.34 13.82 17.24
CA GLY A 253 10.13 12.70 18.17
C GLY A 253 8.66 12.33 18.32
N LEU A 254 8.40 11.47 19.29
CA LEU A 254 7.07 11.07 19.74
C LEU A 254 6.67 11.88 20.97
N TYR A 255 5.54 12.56 20.88
CA TYR A 255 5.04 13.44 21.92
C TYR A 255 3.56 13.18 22.22
N PRO A 256 3.08 13.47 23.44
CA PRO A 256 1.65 13.45 23.72
C PRO A 256 0.92 14.41 22.78
N GLN A 257 -0.20 13.97 22.23
CA GLN A 257 -1.07 14.87 21.48
C GLN A 257 -1.63 15.92 22.45
N ARG A 258 -1.30 17.19 22.25
CA ARG A 258 -1.86 18.28 23.05
C ARG A 258 -3.30 18.53 22.59
N GLU A 259 -4.28 18.25 23.43
CA GLU A 259 -5.67 18.65 23.21
C GLU A 259 -5.81 20.18 23.38
N GLY A 260 -6.52 20.86 22.47
CA GLY A 260 -7.00 22.22 22.74
C GLY A 260 -6.03 23.38 22.48
N GLY A 261 -5.13 23.28 21.50
CA GLY A 261 -4.47 24.47 20.98
C GLY A 261 -5.45 25.32 20.17
N SER A 262 -6.12 26.28 20.81
CA SER A 262 -6.58 27.47 20.09
C SER A 262 -5.38 28.01 19.31
N ARG A 263 -5.61 28.52 18.09
CA ARG A 263 -4.56 29.23 17.33
C ARG A 263 -3.89 30.34 18.16
N ASP A 264 -4.58 30.81 19.19
CA ASP A 264 -4.15 31.86 20.12
C ASP A 264 -3.23 31.37 21.25
N THR A 265 -3.07 30.05 21.42
CA THR A 265 -2.10 29.43 22.34
C THR A 265 -1.20 28.41 21.65
N ALA A 266 -1.14 28.44 20.31
CA ALA A 266 -0.17 27.69 19.53
C ALA A 266 1.23 28.10 19.98
N SER A 267 1.81 27.35 20.93
CA SER A 267 3.24 27.43 21.16
C SER A 267 3.85 27.09 19.80
N HIS A 268 4.55 28.04 19.20
CA HIS A 268 5.20 27.89 17.90
C HIS A 268 6.18 26.70 17.88
N ASP A 269 6.45 26.16 19.06
CA ASP A 269 7.35 25.06 19.32
C ASP A 269 6.75 23.69 19.01
N PHE A 270 5.41 23.54 18.89
CA PHE A 270 4.78 22.23 18.65
C PHE A 270 4.12 22.09 17.27
N GLY A 271 4.63 21.18 16.44
CA GLY A 271 4.14 20.92 15.08
C GLY A 271 3.79 19.45 14.84
N PRO A 272 2.54 19.00 15.11
CA PRO A 272 2.12 17.60 14.93
C PRO A 272 1.56 17.30 13.54
N TYR A 273 1.38 18.32 12.69
CA TYR A 273 0.73 18.19 11.39
C TYR A 273 1.75 18.00 10.27
N TRP A 274 1.54 16.93 9.50
CA TRP A 274 2.40 16.52 8.40
C TRP A 274 1.62 16.46 7.10
N LYS A 275 1.99 17.31 6.15
CA LYS A 275 1.48 17.25 4.78
C LYS A 275 2.18 16.12 4.03
N CYS A 276 1.42 15.18 3.51
CA CYS A 276 1.91 14.12 2.65
C CYS A 276 2.14 14.70 1.24
N MET A 277 3.38 14.66 0.79
CA MET A 277 3.83 15.19 -0.49
C MET A 277 4.28 14.02 -1.37
N GLU A 278 4.09 14.13 -2.68
CA GLU A 278 4.65 13.19 -3.66
C GLU A 278 5.65 13.94 -4.54
N ASN A 279 6.83 13.36 -4.79
CA ASN A 279 7.78 13.92 -5.74
C ASN A 279 7.57 13.35 -7.15
N GLU A 280 8.31 13.87 -8.14
CA GLU A 280 8.22 13.45 -9.55
C GLU A 280 8.56 11.96 -9.75
N ALA A 281 9.35 11.39 -8.83
CA ALA A 281 9.70 9.97 -8.78
C ALA A 281 8.66 9.11 -8.04
N MET A 282 7.48 9.67 -7.73
CA MET A 282 6.35 9.05 -7.04
C MET A 282 6.62 8.57 -5.61
N TRP A 283 7.67 9.04 -4.96
CA TRP A 283 7.92 8.78 -3.54
C TRP A 283 7.04 9.64 -2.66
N LEU A 284 6.61 9.12 -1.51
CA LEU A 284 5.94 9.93 -0.48
C LEU A 284 6.96 10.58 0.44
N GLY A 285 6.70 11.82 0.83
CA GLY A 285 7.43 12.54 1.87
C GLY A 285 6.46 13.21 2.82
N PHE A 286 6.86 13.41 4.07
CA PHE A 286 6.02 14.00 5.11
C PHE A 286 6.60 15.34 5.54
N LYS A 287 5.99 16.43 5.08
CA LYS A 287 6.44 17.80 5.32
C LYS A 287 5.69 18.41 6.49
N ASN A 288 6.40 18.89 7.50
CA ASN A 288 5.79 19.60 8.62
C ASN A 288 5.12 20.89 8.13
N THR A 289 3.92 21.19 8.61
CA THR A 289 3.18 22.39 8.14
C THR A 289 3.68 23.70 8.75
N VAL A 290 4.42 23.65 9.87
CA VAL A 290 4.97 24.83 10.55
C VAL A 290 6.41 25.10 10.13
N SER A 291 7.30 24.12 10.28
CA SER A 291 8.73 24.31 9.96
C SER A 291 9.05 24.17 8.47
N ALA A 292 8.09 23.70 7.67
CA ALA A 292 8.29 23.32 6.28
C ALA A 292 9.37 22.23 6.05
N ALA A 293 9.87 21.57 7.10
CA ALA A 293 10.87 20.53 6.98
C ALA A 293 10.25 19.15 6.76
N TYR A 294 10.91 18.32 5.96
CA TYR A 294 10.53 16.93 5.71
C TYR A 294 11.09 16.01 6.78
N ILE A 295 10.32 14.99 7.20
CA ILE A 295 10.89 13.85 7.92
C ILE A 295 11.87 13.14 6.98
N GLY A 296 13.10 12.94 7.44
CA GLY A 296 14.11 12.15 6.76
C GLY A 296 15.07 11.55 7.76
N HIS A 297 16.02 10.73 7.33
CA HIS A 297 17.04 10.19 8.21
C HIS A 297 18.37 10.94 8.11
N ASN A 298 19.11 11.03 9.22
CA ASN A 298 20.35 11.81 9.36
C ASN A 298 21.57 11.25 8.61
N ASN A 299 21.45 10.10 7.93
CA ASN A 299 22.54 9.43 7.21
C ASN A 299 23.74 9.00 8.09
N GLU A 300 23.57 8.99 9.41
CA GLU A 300 24.62 8.58 10.34
C GLU A 300 24.65 7.06 10.47
N ILE A 301 25.65 6.44 9.84
CA ILE A 301 25.76 4.99 9.70
C ILE A 301 25.68 4.25 11.06
N SER A 302 26.31 4.83 12.08
CA SER A 302 26.37 4.31 13.45
C SER A 302 25.03 4.43 14.19
N CYS A 303 24.25 5.48 13.93
CA CYS A 303 23.02 5.80 14.66
C CYS A 303 21.99 6.50 13.76
N TRP A 304 21.36 5.72 12.87
CA TRP A 304 20.32 6.25 11.99
C TRP A 304 19.12 6.71 12.81
N ARG A 305 18.96 8.03 12.85
CA ARG A 305 17.85 8.73 13.50
C ARG A 305 17.08 9.49 12.46
N PHE A 306 15.77 9.56 12.66
CA PHE A 306 14.98 10.49 11.88
C PHE A 306 15.11 11.90 12.44
N VAL A 307 15.14 12.86 11.53
CA VAL A 307 15.21 14.29 11.78
C VAL A 307 14.25 14.99 10.84
N ALA A 308 13.86 16.22 11.15
CA ALA A 308 13.12 17.07 10.22
C ALA A 308 13.86 18.39 10.00
N LYS A 309 14.85 18.36 9.11
CA LYS A 309 15.76 19.50 8.85
C LYS A 309 15.73 20.01 7.42
N GLN A 310 15.45 19.14 6.45
CA GLN A 310 15.53 19.49 5.03
C GLN A 310 14.23 20.12 4.54
N SER A 311 14.33 21.19 3.77
CA SER A 311 13.19 21.88 3.14
C SER A 311 12.77 21.27 1.80
N PHE A 312 13.53 20.31 1.29
CA PHE A 312 13.31 19.61 0.03
C PHE A 312 13.12 18.11 0.24
N HIS A 313 12.44 17.47 -0.72
CA HIS A 313 12.09 16.05 -0.68
C HIS A 313 13.12 15.22 -1.48
N GLY A 314 14.21 14.83 -0.82
CA GLY A 314 15.25 13.99 -1.39
C GLY A 314 15.04 12.49 -1.12
N GLY A 315 16.11 11.71 -1.36
CA GLY A 315 16.10 10.26 -1.14
C GLY A 315 16.01 9.85 0.33
N LEU A 316 16.52 10.68 1.25
CA LEU A 316 16.49 10.39 2.70
C LEU A 316 15.12 10.69 3.31
N GLU A 317 14.31 11.50 2.62
CA GLU A 317 12.94 11.90 2.96
C GLU A 317 11.88 11.07 2.21
N SER A 318 12.31 10.07 1.42
CA SER A 318 11.43 9.24 0.58
C SER A 318 10.93 7.99 1.30
N PHE A 319 9.61 7.84 1.34
CA PHE A 319 8.91 6.75 2.01
C PHE A 319 8.01 5.95 1.07
N CYS A 320 7.87 4.67 1.41
CA CYS A 320 6.74 3.82 1.04
C CYS A 320 5.90 3.55 2.29
N ALA A 321 4.63 3.99 2.29
CA ALA A 321 3.68 3.62 3.33
C ALA A 321 2.95 2.33 2.94
N ARG A 322 3.16 1.25 3.71
CA ARG A 322 2.52 -0.05 3.47
C ARG A 322 1.49 -0.34 4.54
N GLN A 323 0.26 -0.66 4.14
CA GLN A 323 -0.77 -1.07 5.08
C GLN A 323 -0.42 -2.42 5.72
N HIS A 324 -0.65 -2.55 7.04
CA HIS A 324 -0.41 -3.78 7.79
C HIS A 324 -1.73 -4.57 7.95
N PRO A 325 -1.72 -5.93 7.90
CA PRO A 325 -2.91 -6.77 8.08
C PRO A 325 -3.68 -6.48 9.38
N ASP A 326 -2.96 -6.31 10.48
CA ASP A 326 -3.52 -5.91 11.79
C ASP A 326 -3.95 -4.44 11.88
N GLY A 327 -3.99 -3.71 10.76
CA GLY A 327 -4.33 -2.29 10.70
C GLY A 327 -3.15 -1.33 10.85
N GLY A 328 -3.39 -0.08 10.46
CA GLY A 328 -2.36 0.96 10.38
C GLY A 328 -1.38 0.72 9.23
N TYR A 329 -0.25 1.42 9.29
CA TYR A 329 0.76 1.45 8.24
C TYR A 329 2.16 1.31 8.80
N VAL A 330 3.01 0.57 8.09
CA VAL A 330 4.45 0.58 8.29
C VAL A 330 5.04 1.62 7.33
N LEU A 331 5.83 2.55 7.88
CA LEU A 331 6.59 3.50 7.09
C LEU A 331 7.95 2.87 6.74
N LEU A 332 8.13 2.55 5.46
CA LEU A 332 9.37 2.01 4.92
C LEU A 332 10.16 3.17 4.30
N VAL A 333 11.38 3.39 4.78
CA VAL A 333 12.26 4.43 4.23
C VAL A 333 13.34 3.80 3.37
N LYS A 334 13.73 4.51 2.30
CA LYS A 334 14.74 4.03 1.37
C LYS A 334 16.07 3.82 2.11
N TYR A 335 16.67 2.65 1.95
CA TYR A 335 17.97 2.31 2.55
C TYR A 335 18.78 1.43 1.58
N GLY A 336 19.89 1.95 1.08
CA GLY A 336 20.67 1.29 0.03
C GLY A 336 19.79 0.96 -1.18
N GLY A 337 19.78 -0.31 -1.61
CA GLY A 337 18.91 -0.82 -2.69
C GLY A 337 17.54 -1.34 -2.24
N GLY A 338 17.18 -1.13 -0.97
CA GLY A 338 16.00 -1.68 -0.31
C GLY A 338 15.24 -0.65 0.52
N PHE A 339 14.45 -1.16 1.46
CA PHE A 339 13.84 -0.36 2.51
C PHE A 339 14.09 -0.94 3.90
N LEU A 340 14.03 -0.05 4.89
CA LEU A 340 13.93 -0.44 6.29
C LEU A 340 12.70 0.20 6.92
N PRO A 341 12.04 -0.48 7.87
CA PRO A 341 10.93 0.10 8.61
C PRO A 341 11.41 1.21 9.54
N MET A 342 10.61 2.26 9.68
CA MET A 342 10.67 3.18 10.81
C MET A 342 10.03 2.53 12.04
N ARG A 343 10.65 2.70 13.21
CA ARG A 343 10.07 2.31 14.50
C ARG A 343 10.23 3.40 15.56
N ALA A 344 9.30 3.41 16.50
CA ALA A 344 9.47 4.02 17.80
C ALA A 344 10.59 3.31 18.58
N GLY A 345 11.43 4.06 19.27
CA GLY A 345 12.54 3.51 20.02
C GLY A 345 13.49 4.58 20.55
N GLY A 346 14.78 4.25 20.57
CA GLY A 346 15.81 5.13 21.12
C GLY A 346 15.60 5.44 22.60
N LYS A 347 15.97 6.65 23.02
CA LYS A 347 15.86 7.09 24.40
C LYS A 347 14.39 7.13 24.85
N ASP A 348 14.09 6.43 25.94
CA ASP A 348 12.77 6.37 26.58
C ASP A 348 11.62 5.94 25.64
N GLY A 349 11.93 5.36 24.47
CA GLY A 349 10.94 4.97 23.46
C GLY A 349 10.33 6.14 22.68
N THR A 350 10.91 7.34 22.78
CA THR A 350 10.35 8.57 22.20
C THR A 350 11.02 9.01 20.90
N GLU A 351 12.11 8.36 20.50
CA GLU A 351 12.80 8.66 19.25
C GLU A 351 12.26 7.82 18.09
N LEU A 352 12.46 8.34 16.87
CA LEU A 352 12.21 7.62 15.64
C LEU A 352 13.54 7.06 15.13
N VAL A 353 13.59 5.74 14.93
CA VAL A 353 14.80 5.02 14.55
C VAL A 353 14.53 4.02 13.42
N LEU A 354 15.57 3.63 12.70
CA LEU A 354 15.46 2.52 11.75
C LEU A 354 15.34 1.18 12.47
N ASP A 355 14.47 0.32 11.97
CA ASP A 355 14.39 -1.09 12.36
C ASP A 355 15.35 -1.93 11.51
N LYS A 356 16.64 -1.87 11.83
CA LYS A 356 17.68 -2.67 11.15
C LYS A 356 17.45 -4.19 11.27
N GLY A 357 16.72 -4.63 12.30
CA GLY A 357 16.39 -6.04 12.50
C GLY A 357 15.22 -6.52 11.63
N GLN A 358 14.60 -5.63 10.85
CA GLN A 358 13.45 -5.92 10.00
C GLN A 358 12.32 -6.63 10.76
N LYS A 359 12.08 -6.25 12.03
CA LYS A 359 11.06 -6.84 12.89
C LYS A 359 9.64 -6.28 12.63
N GLY A 360 9.42 -5.71 11.44
CA GLY A 360 8.14 -5.15 11.01
C GLY A 360 7.90 -3.68 11.36
N GLY A 361 8.82 -3.01 12.06
CA GLY A 361 8.68 -1.60 12.42
C GLY A 361 7.53 -1.26 13.38
N THR A 362 7.20 0.03 13.46
CA THR A 362 6.03 0.51 14.19
C THR A 362 4.83 0.64 13.25
N ARG A 363 3.65 0.29 13.76
CA ARG A 363 2.36 0.50 13.07
C ARG A 363 1.83 1.88 13.38
N TRP A 364 1.86 2.75 12.39
CA TRP A 364 1.39 4.12 12.45
C TRP A 364 -0.06 4.24 12.01
N GLN A 365 -0.83 5.09 12.68
CA GLN A 365 -2.15 5.51 12.24
C GLN A 365 -2.05 6.90 11.62
N PHE A 366 -2.70 7.08 10.47
CA PHE A 366 -2.76 8.38 9.78
C PHE A 366 -4.14 8.99 9.99
N ILE A 367 -4.21 9.96 10.91
CA ILE A 367 -5.43 10.69 11.22
C ILE A 367 -5.46 11.90 10.29
N ARG A 368 -6.35 11.89 9.30
CA ARG A 368 -6.50 13.01 8.37
C ARG A 368 -7.04 14.23 9.10
N VAL A 369 -6.45 15.38 8.81
CA VAL A 369 -6.90 16.68 9.30
C VAL A 369 -7.20 17.54 8.10
N ASP A 370 -8.46 17.92 7.95
CA ASP A 370 -8.87 18.88 6.94
C ASP A 370 -8.65 20.29 7.50
N TYR A 371 -7.81 21.09 6.84
CA TYR A 371 -7.75 22.53 7.11
C TYR A 371 -8.99 23.18 6.49
N PRO A 372 -9.69 24.06 7.22
CA PRO A 372 -10.72 24.91 6.63
C PRO A 372 -10.15 25.89 5.60
#